data_AF-A0A1F5NKX9-F1
#
_entry.id   AF-A0A1F5NKX9-F1
#
_cell.length_a   1.000
_cell.length_b   1.000
_cell.length_c   1.000
_cell.angle_alpha   90.00
_cell.angle_beta   90.00
_cell.angle_gamma   90.00
#
_symmetry.space_group_name_H-M   'P 1'
#
loop_
_entity.id
_entity.type
_entity.pdbx_description
1 polymer ?
#
loop_
_entity_poly.entity_id
_entity_poly.type
_entity_poly.pdbx_seq_one_letter_code
_entity_poly.pdbx_strand_id
1 'polypeptide(L)'
;MSIQITQNDKKVISAALLAVVLLVGLFYAERARKEQSKSVKNDMICIQVVTKARNPKTGEIREFSTPCDVPVGWIKSGINN
;
A
#
# COMPACT_ATOMS: atom_id res chain seq x y z
N MET A 1 18.71 -39.45 -32.79
CA MET A 1 17.32 -39.70 -32.33
C MET A 1 16.56 -38.40 -32.52
N SER A 2 15.87 -38.26 -33.65
CA SER A 2 15.23 -36.99 -34.03
C SER A 2 13.81 -36.98 -33.46
N ILE A 3 13.52 -36.00 -32.60
CA ILE A 3 12.16 -35.76 -32.12
C ILE A 3 11.36 -35.21 -33.29
N GLN A 4 10.54 -36.06 -33.92
CA GLN A 4 9.57 -35.63 -34.91
C GLN A 4 8.40 -34.96 -34.16
N ILE A 5 8.51 -33.66 -33.93
CA ILE A 5 7.35 -32.85 -33.57
C ILE A 5 6.44 -32.89 -34.80
N THR A 6 5.38 -33.70 -34.74
CA THR A 6 4.40 -33.77 -35.81
C THR A 6 3.71 -32.42 -35.92
N GLN A 7 4.11 -31.65 -36.93
CA GLN A 7 3.52 -30.39 -37.35
C GLN A 7 2.05 -30.64 -37.74
N ASN A 8 1.16 -30.56 -36.76
CA ASN A 8 -0.26 -30.34 -36.98
C ASN A 8 -0.55 -28.98 -36.37
N ASP A 9 -0.39 -27.92 -37.17
CA ASP A 9 -0.28 -26.51 -36.76
C ASP A 9 -1.34 -26.11 -35.72
N LYS A 10 -2.57 -26.64 -35.83
CA LYS A 10 -3.67 -26.39 -34.90
C LYS A 10 -3.43 -26.90 -33.47
N LYS A 11 -2.74 -28.03 -33.30
CA LYS A 11 -2.39 -28.60 -31.98
C LYS A 11 -1.22 -27.83 -31.35
N VAL A 12 -0.26 -27.40 -32.16
CA VAL A 12 0.88 -26.58 -31.71
C VAL A 12 0.40 -25.17 -31.31
N ILE A 13 -0.46 -24.55 -32.11
CA ILE A 13 -1.09 -23.25 -31.79
C ILE A 13 -1.95 -23.37 -30.53
N SER A 14 -2.76 -24.43 -30.40
CA SER A 14 -3.58 -24.66 -29.21
C SER A 14 -2.71 -24.82 -27.94
N ALA A 15 -1.65 -25.63 -28.01
CA ALA A 15 -0.72 -25.81 -26.91
C ALA A 15 0.02 -24.50 -26.55
N ALA A 16 0.44 -23.73 -27.57
CA ALA A 16 1.08 -22.44 -27.38
C ALA A 16 0.12 -21.41 -26.73
N LEU A 17 -1.14 -21.35 -27.18
CA LEU A 17 -2.16 -20.47 -26.59
C LEU A 17 -2.45 -20.84 -25.14
N LEU A 18 -2.60 -22.13 -24.83
CA LEU A 18 -2.79 -22.60 -23.46
C LEU A 18 -1.58 -22.27 -22.57
N ALA A 19 -0.36 -22.46 -23.07
CA ALA A 19 0.85 -22.10 -22.35
C ALA A 19 0.93 -20.59 -22.09
N VAL A 20 0.60 -19.75 -23.07
CA VAL A 20 0.57 -18.29 -22.92
C VAL A 20 -0.46 -17.87 -21.88
N VAL A 21 -1.68 -18.43 -21.91
CA VAL A 21 -2.73 -18.12 -20.93
C VAL A 21 -2.31 -18.50 -19.51
N LEU A 22 -1.67 -19.67 -19.33
CA LEU A 22 -1.17 -20.11 -18.03
C LEU A 22 -0.05 -19.20 -17.52
N LEU A 23 0.93 -18.84 -18.37
CA LEU A 23 2.03 -17.94 -18.00
C LEU A 23 1.51 -16.56 -17.61
N VAL A 24 0.55 -16.02 -18.38
CA VAL A 24 -0.09 -14.74 -18.10
C VAL A 24 -0.86 -14.81 -16.78
N GLY A 25 -1.62 -15.88 -16.53
CA GLY A 25 -2.34 -16.10 -15.27
C GLY A 25 -1.40 -16.17 -14.06
N LEU A 26 -0.29 -16.91 -14.16
CA LEU A 26 0.73 -16.99 -13.11
C LEU A 26 1.38 -15.62 -12.84
N PHE A 27 1.69 -14.87 -13.89
CA PHE A 27 2.24 -13.51 -13.78
C PHE A 27 1.29 -12.53 -13.09
N TYR A 28 -0.02 -12.60 -13.39
CA TYR A 28 -1.04 -11.78 -12.71
C TYR A 28 -1.23 -12.21 -11.24
N ALA A 29 -1.19 -13.50 -10.94
CA ALA A 29 -1.29 -14.01 -9.57
C ALA A 29 -0.12 -13.53 -8.68
N GLU A 30 1.09 -13.42 -9.24
CA GLU A 30 2.25 -12.85 -8.54
C GLU A 30 2.13 -11.32 -8.33
N ARG A 31 1.53 -10.60 -9.28
CA ARG A 31 1.34 -9.15 -9.17
C ARG A 31 0.30 -8.73 -8.12
N ALA A 32 -0.76 -9.51 -7.92
CA ALA A 32 -1.80 -9.19 -6.93
C ALA A 32 -1.26 -9.08 -5.48
N ARG A 33 -0.12 -9.71 -5.17
CA ARG A 33 0.53 -9.57 -3.85
C ARG A 33 1.37 -8.31 -3.68
N LYS A 34 1.61 -7.53 -4.73
CA LYS A 34 2.47 -6.33 -4.69
C LYS A 34 1.72 -5.01 -4.40
N GLU A 35 0.40 -5.04 -4.25
CA GLU A 35 -0.40 -3.83 -3.97
C GLU A 35 -0.62 -3.51 -2.49
N GLN A 36 0.17 -4.07 -1.57
CA GLN A 36 0.15 -3.67 -0.15
C GLN A 36 1.53 -3.28 0.38
N SER A 37 2.33 -2.63 -0.44
CA SER A 37 3.48 -1.89 0.08
C SER A 37 3.80 -0.67 -0.77
N LYS A 38 2.76 0.11 -1.09
CA LYS A 38 2.98 1.52 -1.38
C LYS A 38 3.16 2.19 -0.03
N SER A 39 4.42 2.34 0.35
CA SER A 39 4.95 3.12 1.47
C SER A 39 3.88 3.95 2.19
N VAL A 40 3.58 3.59 3.45
CA VAL A 40 3.13 4.59 4.42
C VAL A 40 4.25 5.60 4.48
N LYS A 41 4.15 6.66 3.66
CA LYS A 41 4.84 7.89 4.00
C LYS A 41 4.29 8.23 5.37
N ASN A 42 5.15 8.24 6.37
CA ASN A 42 4.89 8.98 7.60
C ASN A 42 4.91 10.48 7.29
N ASP A 43 4.16 10.90 6.27
CA ASP A 43 3.53 12.20 6.27
C ASP A 43 2.58 12.08 7.46
N MET A 44 2.85 12.83 8.54
CA MET A 44 1.97 12.88 9.71
C MET A 44 0.54 12.86 9.20
N ILE A 45 -0.21 11.78 9.48
CA ILE A 45 -1.60 11.70 9.05
C ILE A 45 -2.30 12.85 9.77
N CYS A 46 -2.57 13.94 9.05
CA CYS A 46 -3.37 15.05 9.54
C CYS A 46 -4.82 14.56 9.56
N ILE A 47 -5.12 13.72 10.54
CA ILE A 47 -6.46 13.26 10.81
C ILE A 47 -7.25 14.43 11.38
N GLN A 48 -8.49 14.62 10.92
CA GLN A 48 -9.35 15.73 11.31
C GLN A 48 -10.01 15.48 12.67
N VAL A 49 -9.20 15.30 13.71
CA VAL A 49 -9.68 15.17 15.10
C VAL A 49 -9.15 16.32 15.94
N VAL A 50 -10.05 16.86 16.77
CA VAL A 50 -9.70 17.91 17.73
C VAL A 50 -8.64 17.35 18.69
N THR A 51 -7.48 17.99 18.72
CA THR A 51 -6.32 17.59 19.51
C THR A 51 -6.06 18.59 20.62
N LYS A 52 -6.04 18.11 21.86
CA LYS A 52 -5.68 18.92 23.03
C LYS A 52 -4.16 18.94 23.20
N ALA A 53 -3.56 20.11 23.30
CA ALA A 53 -2.12 20.26 23.52
C ALA A 53 -1.79 21.26 24.62
N ARG A 54 -0.70 21.00 25.36
CA ARG A 54 -0.21 21.83 26.46
C ARG A 54 1.10 22.52 26.10
N ASN A 55 1.19 23.81 26.34
CA ASN A 55 2.42 24.58 26.26
C ASN A 55 3.32 24.24 27.47
N PRO A 56 4.51 23.65 27.28
CA PRO A 56 5.37 23.32 28.42
C PRO A 56 5.98 24.56 29.10
N LYS A 57 6.02 25.71 28.42
CA LYS A 57 6.60 26.95 28.97
C LYS A 57 5.63 27.71 29.87
N THR A 58 4.35 27.75 29.50
CA THR A 58 3.31 28.52 30.23
C THR A 58 2.33 27.63 30.99
N GLY A 59 2.28 26.34 30.67
CA GLY A 59 1.29 25.41 31.19
C GLY A 59 -0.10 25.54 30.53
N GLU A 60 -0.27 26.46 29.58
CA GLU A 60 -1.53 26.70 28.87
C GLU A 60 -1.97 25.47 28.08
N ILE A 61 -3.28 25.18 28.09
CA ILE A 61 -3.87 24.08 27.33
C ILE A 61 -4.85 24.64 26.31
N ARG A 62 -4.70 24.24 25.05
CA ARG A 62 -5.60 24.61 23.95
C ARG A 62 -5.99 23.40 23.13
N GLU A 63 -7.14 23.53 22.47
CA GLU A 63 -7.63 22.56 21.50
C GLU A 63 -7.35 23.07 20.09
N PHE A 64 -6.87 22.16 19.25
CA PHE A 64 -6.49 22.41 17.87
C PHE A 64 -7.36 21.54 16.98
N SER A 65 -7.93 22.10 15.92
CA SER A 65 -8.85 21.40 15.02
C SER A 65 -8.22 20.15 14.39
N THR A 66 -6.90 20.16 14.21
CA THR A 66 -6.12 19.00 13.78
C THR A 66 -4.83 18.83 14.60
N PRO A 67 -4.25 17.62 14.65
CA PRO A 67 -2.93 17.41 15.26
C PRO A 67 -1.78 18.15 14.56
N CYS A 68 -2.02 18.68 13.35
CA CYS A 68 -1.05 19.41 12.54
C CYS A 68 -1.03 20.92 12.86
N ASP A 69 -2.11 21.45 13.44
CA ASP A 69 -2.17 22.85 13.89
C ASP A 69 -1.48 23.06 15.24
N VAL A 70 -1.09 21.98 15.92
CA VAL A 70 -0.38 22.04 17.21
C VAL A 70 1.04 22.57 16.98
N PRO A 71 1.44 23.70 17.60
CA PRO A 71 2.78 24.24 17.44
C PRO A 71 3.86 23.26 17.89
N VAL A 72 4.99 23.27 17.19
CA VAL A 72 6.13 22.39 17.51
C VAL A 72 6.59 22.63 18.95
N GLY A 73 6.79 21.54 19.70
CA GLY A 73 7.22 21.58 21.09
C GLY A 73 6.08 21.63 22.12
N TRP A 74 4.82 21.67 21.70
CA TRP A 74 3.69 21.47 22.61
C TRP A 74 3.44 19.98 22.85
N ILE A 75 3.04 19.63 24.07
CA ILE A 75 2.77 18.25 24.47
C ILE A 75 1.33 17.90 24.05
N LYS A 76 1.18 17.00 23.07
CA LYS A 76 -0.13 16.49 22.63
C LYS A 76 -0.66 15.52 23.68
N SER A 77 -1.80 15.84 24.28
CA SER A 77 -2.49 14.93 25.20
C SER A 77 -3.39 14.03 24.37
N GLY A 78 -2.78 13.07 23.66
CA GLY A 78 -3.50 12.09 22.85
C GLY A 78 -4.23 11.08 23.72
N ILE A 79 -5.55 11.02 23.54
CA ILE A 79 -6.51 9.97 23.87
C ILE A 79 -5.85 8.62 24.25
N ASN A 80 -5.78 8.33 25.56
CA ASN A 80 -5.74 6.96 26.04
C ASN A 80 -7.20 6.51 26.10
N ASN A 81 -7.58 5.50 25.32
CA ASN A 81 -8.77 4.70 25.60
C ASN A 81 -8.35 3.50 26.43
#